data_AF-A0AAN5CGI4-F1
#
_entry.id   AF-A0AAN5CGI4-F1
#
_cell.length_a   1.000
_cell.length_b   1.000
_cell.length_c   1.000
_cell.angle_alpha   90.00
_cell.angle_beta   90.00
_cell.angle_gamma   90.00
#
_symmetry.space_group_name_H-M   'P 1'
#
loop_
_entity.id
_entity.type
_entity.pdbx_description
1 polymer ?
#
loop_
_entity_poly.entity_id
_entity_poly.type
_entity_poly.pdbx_seq_one_letter_code
_entity_poly.pdbx_strand_id
1 'polypeptide(L)'
;HGIIKIAGYGNAMLVEKGKFAEVASNMLTNLPIRRAPETLTTPAQFSTRSDCWDFGMLSYEVFSNGEKPWKGEREEIERQIRKGDTPRLPSAPFIVTTLINALWTISPAHRPT
;
A
#
# COMPACT_ATOMS: atom_id res chain seq x y z
N HIS A 1 3.21 -21.93 -18.01
CA HIS A 1 2.22 -20.83 -17.95
C HIS A 1 1.77 -20.67 -16.50
N GLY A 2 2.06 -19.52 -15.88
CA GLY A 2 1.60 -19.21 -14.52
C GLY A 2 0.25 -18.50 -14.58
N ILE A 3 -0.67 -18.85 -13.68
CA ILE A 3 -1.94 -18.13 -13.48
C ILE A 3 -1.82 -17.36 -12.16
N ILE A 4 -1.99 -16.04 -12.22
CA ILE A 4 -2.05 -15.18 -11.03
C ILE A 4 -3.52 -14.91 -10.72
N LYS A 5 -3.92 -15.12 -9.46
CA LYS A 5 -5.26 -14.81 -8.95
C LYS A 5 -5.11 -13.96 -7.69
N ILE A 6 -5.85 -12.88 -7.62
CA ILE A 6 -5.98 -12.11 -6.38
C ILE A 6 -6.97 -12.86 -5.48
N ALA A 7 -6.61 -13.04 -4.21
CA ALA A 7 -7.42 -13.69 -3.18
C ALA A 7 -7.42 -12.82 -1.91
N GLY A 8 -8.29 -13.10 -0.94
CA GLY A 8 -8.35 -12.35 0.33
C GLY A 8 -9.38 -11.22 0.37
N TYR A 9 -10.30 -11.16 -0.59
CA TYR A 9 -11.42 -10.20 -0.61
C TYR A 9 -12.40 -10.32 0.57
N GLY A 10 -12.26 -11.31 1.47
CA GLY A 10 -13.08 -11.39 2.69
C GLY A 10 -12.94 -10.16 3.60
N ASN A 11 -11.86 -9.38 3.44
CA ASN A 11 -11.63 -8.12 4.13
C ASN A 11 -11.90 -6.88 3.24
N ALA A 12 -12.32 -7.08 1.99
CA ALA A 12 -12.64 -5.97 1.09
C ALA A 12 -13.99 -5.37 1.52
N MET A 13 -14.00 -4.06 1.78
CA MET A 13 -15.22 -3.40 2.22
C MET A 13 -15.91 -2.70 1.04
N LEU A 14 -17.15 -3.12 0.76
CA LEU A 14 -18.12 -2.30 0.04
C LEU A 14 -18.71 -1.33 1.06
N VAL A 15 -18.22 -0.10 1.06
CA VAL A 15 -18.61 0.88 2.07
C VAL A 15 -19.62 1.87 1.50
N GLU A 16 -20.82 1.90 2.10
CA GLU A 16 -21.75 3.01 1.92
C GLU A 16 -21.06 4.31 2.36
N LYS A 17 -21.15 5.36 1.52
CA LYS A 17 -20.66 6.71 1.85
C LYS A 17 -21.16 7.10 3.25
N GLY A 18 -20.25 7.24 4.21
CA GLY A 18 -20.54 7.72 5.57
C GLY A 18 -20.33 6.71 6.71
N LYS A 19 -20.32 5.39 6.46
CA LYS A 19 -20.09 4.36 7.51
C LYS A 19 -18.65 3.84 7.57
N PHE A 20 -17.76 4.40 6.75
CA PHE A 20 -16.38 3.95 6.61
C PHE A 20 -15.56 4.07 7.89
N ALA A 21 -15.64 5.20 8.58
CA ALA A 21 -14.79 5.50 9.72
C ALA A 21 -15.06 4.57 10.92
N GLU A 22 -16.32 4.19 11.14
CA GLU A 22 -16.74 3.36 12.27
C GLU A 22 -16.34 1.88 12.09
N VAL A 23 -16.52 1.34 10.89
CA VAL A 23 -16.11 -0.05 10.56
C VAL A 23 -14.59 -0.16 10.44
N ALA A 24 -13.91 0.86 9.88
CA ALA A 24 -12.46 0.87 9.74
C ALA A 24 -11.74 0.88 11.09
N SER A 25 -12.28 1.54 12.13
CA SER A 25 -11.64 1.63 13.46
C SER A 25 -11.39 0.25 14.09
N ASN A 26 -12.33 -0.69 13.97
CA ASN A 26 -12.19 -2.05 14.50
C ASN A 26 -11.27 -2.95 13.64
N MET A 27 -11.13 -2.68 12.34
CA MET A 27 -10.29 -3.47 11.43
C MET A 27 -8.87 -2.90 11.24
N LEU A 28 -8.64 -1.62 11.53
CA LEU A 28 -7.36 -0.92 11.37
C LEU A 28 -6.20 -1.62 12.09
N THR A 29 -6.48 -2.30 13.21
CA THR A 29 -5.51 -3.08 13.99
C THR A 29 -4.93 -4.26 13.21
N ASN A 30 -5.69 -4.85 12.29
CA ASN A 30 -5.29 -6.03 11.50
C ASN A 30 -4.82 -5.69 10.08
N LEU A 31 -4.82 -4.41 9.69
CA LEU A 31 -4.39 -4.02 8.36
C LEU A 31 -2.86 -4.12 8.22
N PRO A 32 -2.36 -4.38 6.99
CA PRO A 32 -0.93 -4.38 6.70
C PRO A 32 -0.25 -3.09 7.17
N ILE A 33 0.99 -3.19 7.64
CA ILE A 33 1.75 -2.02 8.13
C ILE A 33 2.20 -1.12 6.97
N ARG A 34 2.41 -1.69 5.78
CA ARG A 34 3.05 -1.06 4.61
C ARG A 34 2.02 -0.49 3.62
N ARG A 35 1.11 0.34 4.11
CA ARG A 35 0.01 0.92 3.31
C ARG A 35 0.29 2.36 2.90
N ALA A 36 -0.55 2.88 2.02
CA ALA A 36 -0.48 4.27 1.58
C ALA A 36 -0.51 5.28 2.76
N PRO A 37 0.26 6.38 2.71
CA PRO A 37 0.38 7.35 3.80
C PRO A 37 -0.96 7.89 4.34
N GLU A 38 -1.93 8.13 3.46
CA GLU A 38 -3.27 8.63 3.79
C GLU A 38 -4.15 7.61 4.52
N THR A 39 -3.84 6.31 4.42
CA THR A 39 -4.57 5.25 5.15
C THR A 39 -4.06 5.08 6.57
N LEU A 40 -2.94 5.73 6.90
CA LEU A 40 -2.35 5.74 8.24
C LEU A 40 -2.86 6.91 9.07
N THR A 41 -3.57 7.89 8.51
CA THR A 41 -4.13 9.02 9.29
C THR A 41 -5.35 8.58 10.10
N THR A 42 -5.75 9.40 11.08
CA THR A 42 -7.01 9.24 11.81
C THR A 42 -7.88 10.47 11.54
N PRO A 43 -9.00 10.35 10.79
CA PRO A 43 -9.53 9.13 10.19
C PRO A 43 -8.68 8.62 9.02
N ALA A 44 -8.70 7.31 8.81
CA ALA A 44 -7.98 6.68 7.70
C ALA A 44 -8.75 6.88 6.39
N GLN A 45 -8.03 7.27 5.34
CA GLN A 45 -8.61 7.56 4.03
C GLN A 45 -8.24 6.46 3.04
N PHE A 46 -9.23 5.71 2.57
CA PHE A 46 -9.05 4.64 1.58
C PHE A 46 -9.71 5.05 0.26
N SER A 47 -9.07 4.70 -0.85
CA SER A 47 -9.54 5.01 -2.19
C SER A 47 -8.86 4.12 -3.22
N THR A 48 -9.28 4.17 -4.47
CA THR A 48 -8.54 3.53 -5.57
C THR A 48 -7.08 3.98 -5.63
N ARG A 49 -6.77 5.22 -5.20
CA ARG A 49 -5.39 5.73 -5.15
C ARG A 49 -4.55 5.10 -4.04
N SER A 50 -5.17 4.68 -2.94
CA SER A 50 -4.46 3.90 -1.91
C SER A 50 -4.18 2.49 -2.42
N ASP A 51 -5.10 1.90 -3.19
CA ASP A 51 -4.88 0.59 -3.80
C ASP A 51 -3.74 0.62 -4.83
N CYS A 52 -3.56 1.73 -5.55
CA CYS A 52 -2.39 1.92 -6.43
C CYS A 52 -1.06 1.84 -5.66
N TRP A 53 -0.99 2.42 -4.46
CA TRP A 53 0.20 2.32 -3.61
C TRP A 53 0.45 0.87 -3.19
N ASP A 54 -0.60 0.18 -2.75
CA ASP A 54 -0.52 -1.21 -2.32
C ASP A 54 -0.15 -2.13 -3.49
N PHE A 55 -0.55 -1.80 -4.72
CA PHE A 55 -0.07 -2.47 -5.93
C PHE A 55 1.44 -2.24 -6.19
N GLY A 56 1.97 -1.05 -5.86
CA GLY A 56 3.40 -0.79 -5.87
C GLY A 56 4.15 -1.67 -4.86
N MET A 57 3.59 -1.84 -3.66
CA MET A 57 4.12 -2.76 -2.63
C MET A 57 4.09 -4.22 -3.10
N LEU A 58 3.00 -4.67 -3.70
CA LEU A 58 2.89 -6.00 -4.28
C LEU A 58 3.93 -6.22 -5.39
N SER A 59 4.07 -5.24 -6.29
CA SER A 59 5.06 -5.28 -7.36
C SER A 59 6.47 -5.39 -6.80
N TYR A 60 6.80 -4.59 -5.78
CA TYR A 60 8.05 -4.71 -5.07
C TYR A 60 8.28 -6.13 -4.53
N GLU A 61 7.31 -6.70 -3.82
CA GLU A 61 7.40 -8.04 -3.23
C GLU A 61 7.61 -9.13 -4.29
N VAL A 62 6.96 -9.02 -5.45
CA VAL A 62 7.14 -9.95 -6.57
C VAL A 62 8.58 -9.90 -7.10
N PHE A 63 9.13 -8.71 -7.30
CA PHE A 63 10.48 -8.54 -7.87
C PHE A 63 11.61 -8.67 -6.86
N SER A 64 11.31 -8.62 -5.55
CA SER A 64 12.27 -8.86 -4.47
C SER A 64 12.22 -10.29 -3.92
N ASN A 65 11.46 -11.19 -4.54
CA ASN A 65 11.19 -12.55 -4.03
C ASN A 65 10.66 -12.57 -2.58
N GLY A 66 9.77 -11.62 -2.26
CA GLY A 66 9.10 -11.52 -0.97
C GLY A 66 9.96 -10.88 0.13
N GLU A 67 11.00 -10.13 -0.23
CA GLU A 67 11.79 -9.39 0.76
C GLU A 67 10.92 -8.38 1.51
N LYS A 68 11.13 -8.27 2.83
CA LYS A 68 10.46 -7.26 3.64
C LYS A 68 11.27 -5.95 3.58
N PRO A 69 10.72 -4.88 2.99
CA PRO A 69 11.52 -3.71 2.65
C PRO A 69 11.94 -2.86 3.86
N TRP A 70 11.04 -2.73 4.84
CA TRP A 70 11.35 -2.07 6.10
C TRP A 70 11.56 -3.08 7.22
N LYS A 71 12.60 -2.83 8.02
CA LYS A 71 12.91 -3.53 9.27
C LYS A 71 12.63 -2.58 10.43
N GLY A 72 12.03 -3.08 11.50
CA GLY A 72 11.73 -2.30 12.71
C GLY A 72 10.28 -2.45 13.16
N GLU A 73 9.96 -1.72 14.22
CA GLU A 73 8.63 -1.69 14.83
C GLU A 73 7.61 -0.97 13.94
N ARG A 74 6.32 -1.30 14.12
CA ARG A 74 5.21 -0.75 13.33
C ARG A 74 5.24 0.78 13.25
N GLU A 75 5.40 1.46 14.38
CA GLU A 75 5.35 2.92 14.48
C GLU A 75 6.47 3.59 13.67
N GLU A 76 7.67 2.99 13.68
CA GLU A 76 8.83 3.51 12.95
C GLU A 76 8.65 3.36 11.44
N ILE A 77 8.10 2.22 10.99
CA ILE A 77 7.76 1.98 9.59
C ILE A 77 6.68 2.98 9.13
N GLU A 78 5.61 3.15 9.91
CA GLU A 78 4.56 4.11 9.59
C GLU A 78 5.09 5.54 9.52
N ARG A 79 6.02 5.91 10.42
CA ARG A 79 6.67 7.23 10.41
C ARG A 79 7.52 7.45 9.15
N GLN A 80 8.25 6.43 8.68
CA GLN A 80 9.03 6.50 7.45
C GLN A 80 8.11 6.66 6.22
N ILE A 81 7.05 5.85 6.14
CA ILE A 81 6.06 5.93 5.06
C ILE A 81 5.42 7.32 4.99
N ARG A 82 5.03 7.91 6.14
CA ARG A 82 4.47 9.26 6.19
C ARG A 82 5.43 10.36 5.70
N LYS A 83 6.74 10.15 5.84
CA LYS A 83 7.77 11.07 5.33
C LYS A 83 8.03 10.90 3.82
N GLY A 84 7.54 9.82 3.23
CA GLY A 84 7.78 9.50 1.81
C GLY A 84 9.01 8.65 1.59
N ASP A 85 9.58 8.10 2.66
CA ASP A 85 10.64 7.12 2.54
C ASP A 85 10.04 5.87 1.90
N THR A 86 10.58 5.48 0.75
CA THR A 86 10.17 4.28 0.02
C THR A 86 11.31 3.26 0.03
N PRO A 87 11.00 1.96 -0.11
CA PRO A 87 12.01 0.93 -0.14
C PRO A 87 12.99 1.12 -1.30
N ARG A 88 14.22 0.67 -1.10
CA ARG A 88 15.17 0.53 -2.21
C ARG A 88 14.63 -0.50 -3.21
N LEU A 89 14.38 -0.09 -4.44
CA LEU A 89 13.85 -0.96 -5.49
C LEU A 89 14.76 -2.17 -5.76
N PRO A 90 14.17 -3.37 -5.99
CA PRO A 90 14.91 -4.56 -6.36
C PRO A 90 15.48 -4.43 -7.78
N SER A 91 16.38 -5.33 -8.15
CA SER A 91 16.84 -5.45 -9.54
C SER A 91 15.68 -5.94 -10.42
N ALA A 92 15.03 -5.01 -11.12
CA ALA A 92 13.89 -5.26 -11.97
C ALA A 92 14.02 -4.48 -13.29
N PRO A 93 13.31 -4.88 -14.37
CA PRO A 93 13.30 -4.13 -15.61
C PRO A 93 12.95 -2.66 -15.40
N PHE A 94 13.55 -1.76 -16.20
CA PHE A 94 13.35 -0.32 -16.08
C PHE A 94 11.88 0.09 -16.03
N ILE A 95 11.04 -0.52 -16.87
CA ILE A 95 9.59 -0.23 -16.89
C ILE A 95 8.92 -0.52 -15.53
N VAL A 96 9.36 -1.55 -14.82
CA VAL A 96 8.82 -1.94 -13.52
C VAL A 96 9.26 -0.94 -12.46
N THR A 97 10.55 -0.58 -12.43
CA THR A 97 11.05 0.39 -11.46
C THR A 97 10.44 1.76 -11.67
N THR A 98 10.24 2.21 -12.92
CA THR A 98 9.50 3.42 -13.25
C THR A 98 8.04 3.35 -12.77
N LEU A 99 7.36 2.23 -13.01
CA LEU A 99 5.98 2.04 -12.55
C LEU A 99 5.86 2.11 -11.02
N ILE A 100 6.71 1.37 -10.29
CA ILE A 100 6.68 1.36 -8.83
C ILE A 100 6.92 2.76 -8.26
N ASN A 101 7.89 3.51 -8.82
CA ASN A 101 8.12 4.90 -8.42
C ASN A 101 6.90 5.80 -8.63
N ALA A 102 6.18 5.65 -9.74
CA ALA A 102 4.96 6.41 -10.00
C ALA A 102 3.85 6.07 -8.98
N LEU A 103 3.69 4.78 -8.66
CA LEU A 103 2.70 4.29 -7.71
C LEU A 103 2.98 4.75 -6.27
N TRP A 104 4.25 4.89 -5.90
CA TRP A 104 4.67 5.37 -4.57
C TRP A 104 4.82 6.89 -4.45
N THR A 105 4.12 7.65 -5.31
CA THR A 105 4.01 9.09 -5.13
C THR A 105 3.24 9.40 -3.84
N ILE A 106 3.81 10.22 -2.94
CA ILE A 106 3.16 10.55 -1.65
C ILE A 106 1.75 11.10 -1.83
N SER A 107 1.59 12.07 -2.74
CA SER A 107 0.30 12.70 -2.99
C SER A 107 -0.60 11.76 -3.80
N PRO A 108 -1.76 11.31 -3.27
CA PRO A 108 -2.65 10.38 -3.96
C PRO A 108 -3.15 10.91 -5.30
N ALA A 109 -3.31 12.23 -5.44
CA ALA A 109 -3.77 12.88 -6.66
C ALA A 109 -2.81 12.72 -7.85
N HIS A 110 -1.51 12.55 -7.57
CA HIS A 110 -0.47 12.43 -8.59
C HIS A 110 -0.08 10.98 -8.90
N ARG A 111 -0.65 10.00 -8.19
CA ARG A 111 -0.50 8.58 -8.55
C ARG A 111 -1.21 8.30 -9.89
N PRO A 112 -0.90 7.21 -10.61
CA PRO A 112 -1.67 6.78 -11.78
C PRO A 112 -3.03 6.14 -11.39
N THR A 113 -3.92 5.90 -12.37
CA THR A 113 -5.19 5.14 -12.25
C THR A 113 -5.26 4.04 -13.28
#